data_AF-A0A316J8D1-F1
#
_entry.id   AF-A0A316J8D1-F1
#
_cell.length_a   1.000
_cell.length_b   1.000
_cell.length_c   1.000
_cell.angle_alpha   90.00
_cell.angle_beta   90.00
_cell.angle_gamma   90.00
#
_symmetry.space_group_name_H-M   'P 1'
#
loop_
_entity.id
_entity.type
_entity.pdbx_description
1 polymer ?
#
loop_
_entity_poly.entity_id
_entity_poly.type
_entity_poly.pdbx_seq_one_letter_code
_entity_poly.pdbx_strand_id
1 'polypeptide(L)'
;MALLHERQLITPTVELLDAQLDGFLTTSQLIDLLHDKLQPSGQDLDILRNRNDTHFSQKVRNLVCHRNNSTGLEARGLAVYIRIRKGWQITDHGKDYMKKLRDHKAA
;
A
#
# COMPACT_ATOMS: atom_id res chain seq x y z
N MET A 1 19.78 1.64 -10.49
CA MET A 1 18.53 0.92 -10.17
C MET A 1 17.71 1.79 -9.23
N ALA A 2 16.41 1.96 -9.47
CA ALA A 2 15.56 2.90 -8.72
C ALA A 2 14.98 2.24 -7.46
N LEU A 3 15.11 2.90 -6.31
CA LEU A 3 14.51 2.46 -5.05
C LEU A 3 13.07 2.95 -4.96
N LEU A 4 12.17 2.12 -4.42
CA LEU A 4 10.77 2.52 -4.23
C LEU A 4 10.63 3.50 -3.07
N HIS A 5 9.93 4.61 -3.26
CA HIS A 5 9.53 5.52 -2.19
C HIS A 5 8.08 5.23 -1.76
N GLU A 6 7.75 5.49 -0.48
CA GLU A 6 6.42 5.22 0.08
C GLU A 6 5.28 5.86 -0.73
N ARG A 7 5.49 7.05 -1.31
CA ARG A 7 4.49 7.71 -2.17
C ARG A 7 4.14 6.91 -3.43
N GLN A 8 5.11 6.17 -3.97
CA GLN A 8 4.90 5.32 -5.14
C GLN A 8 4.10 4.05 -4.80
N LEU A 9 4.00 3.71 -3.51
CA LEU A 9 3.22 2.56 -3.03
C LEU A 9 1.73 2.89 -2.83
N ILE A 10 1.35 4.17 -2.73
CA ILE A 10 -0.03 4.59 -2.44
C ILE A 10 -1.00 4.12 -3.52
N THR A 11 -0.77 4.51 -4.78
CA THR A 11 -1.66 4.16 -5.88
C THR A 11 -1.76 2.64 -6.09
N PRO A 12 -0.65 1.88 -6.16
CA PRO A 12 -0.70 0.41 -6.21
C PRO A 12 -1.47 -0.21 -5.04
N THR A 13 -1.36 0.34 -3.84
CA THR A 13 -2.05 -0.20 -2.66
C THR A 13 -3.56 0.02 -2.74
N VAL A 14 -4.00 1.23 -3.10
CA VAL A 14 -5.43 1.52 -3.25
C VAL A 14 -6.03 0.72 -4.40
N GLU A 15 -5.28 0.55 -5.50
CA GLU A 15 -5.69 -0.30 -6.63
C GLU A 15 -5.88 -1.76 -6.21
N LEU A 16 -4.95 -2.34 -5.44
CA LEU A 16 -5.08 -3.71 -4.94
C LEU A 16 -6.28 -3.89 -4.02
N LEU A 17 -6.58 -2.91 -3.18
CA LEU A 17 -7.76 -2.91 -2.33
C LEU A 17 -9.05 -2.78 -3.18
N ASP A 18 -9.11 -1.83 -4.11
CA ASP A 18 -10.26 -1.62 -5.02
C ASP A 18 -10.57 -2.87 -5.88
N ALA A 19 -9.53 -3.66 -6.20
CA ALA A 19 -9.67 -4.91 -6.94
C ALA A 19 -10.22 -6.07 -6.11
N GLN A 20 -10.24 -5.99 -4.77
CA GLN A 20 -10.85 -7.02 -3.94
C GLN A 20 -12.36 -6.87 -3.90
N LEU A 21 -13.09 -8.00 -3.96
CA LEU A 21 -14.55 -8.02 -3.91
C LEU A 21 -15.11 -7.29 -2.69
N ASP A 22 -14.47 -7.48 -1.54
CA ASP A 22 -14.85 -6.83 -0.29
C ASP A 22 -13.99 -5.61 0.03
N GLY A 23 -13.06 -5.22 -0.84
CA GLY A 23 -12.20 -4.06 -0.65
C GLY A 23 -11.11 -4.22 0.43
N PHE A 24 -10.84 -5.45 0.89
CA PHE A 24 -10.04 -5.72 2.08
C PHE A 24 -8.78 -6.54 1.81
N LEU A 25 -7.65 -6.15 2.42
CA LEU A 25 -6.42 -6.96 2.46
C LEU A 25 -5.71 -6.84 3.81
N THR A 26 -5.13 -7.94 4.29
CA THR A 26 -4.21 -7.90 5.43
C THR A 26 -2.88 -7.25 5.05
N THR A 27 -2.11 -6.78 6.03
CA THR A 27 -0.78 -6.22 5.77
C THR A 27 0.16 -7.21 5.09
N SER A 28 0.09 -8.50 5.44
CA SER A 28 0.90 -9.54 4.79
C SER A 28 0.53 -9.71 3.32
N GLN A 29 -0.77 -9.81 3.01
CA GLN A 29 -1.24 -9.88 1.62
C GLN A 29 -0.87 -8.64 0.81
N LEU A 30 -0.92 -7.44 1.41
CA LEU A 30 -0.44 -6.22 0.76
C LEU A 30 1.06 -6.30 0.43
N ILE A 31 1.89 -6.80 1.34
CA ILE A 31 3.32 -6.97 1.08
C ILE A 31 3.53 -7.90 -0.11
N ASP A 32 2.89 -9.07 -0.12
CA ASP A 32 3.05 -10.07 -1.18
C ASP A 32 2.56 -9.54 -2.53
N LEU A 33 1.35 -8.99 -2.58
CA LEU A 33 0.76 -8.46 -3.82
C LEU A 33 1.52 -7.24 -4.37
N LEU A 34 2.01 -6.35 -3.49
CA LEU A 34 2.82 -5.21 -3.92
C LEU A 34 4.20 -5.67 -4.37
N HIS A 35 4.77 -6.71 -3.76
CA HIS A 35 6.02 -7.30 -4.20
C HIS A 35 5.88 -7.83 -5.64
N ASP A 36 4.83 -8.60 -5.91
CA ASP A 36 4.59 -9.16 -7.24
C ASP A 36 4.29 -8.06 -8.28
N LYS A 37 3.53 -7.04 -7.89
CA LYS A 37 3.13 -5.95 -8.80
C LYS A 37 4.28 -4.98 -9.11
N LEU A 38 5.14 -4.68 -8.14
CA LEU A 38 6.19 -3.67 -8.29
C LEU A 38 7.57 -4.25 -8.59
N GLN A 39 7.75 -5.56 -8.39
CA GLN A 39 9.00 -6.29 -8.60
C GLN A 39 10.20 -5.53 -8.00
N PRO A 40 10.22 -5.31 -6.67
CA PRO A 40 11.31 -4.60 -6.01
C PRO A 40 12.66 -5.27 -6.30
N SER A 41 13.73 -4.49 -6.34
CA SER A 41 15.06 -4.99 -6.69
C SER A 41 16.17 -4.28 -5.92
N GLY A 42 17.37 -4.84 -5.94
CA GLY A 42 18.52 -4.29 -5.23
C GLY A 42 18.25 -4.17 -3.73
N GLN A 43 18.54 -3.00 -3.16
CA GLN A 43 18.43 -2.76 -1.72
C GLN A 43 17.02 -2.98 -1.14
N ASP A 44 15.97 -2.92 -1.96
CA ASP A 44 14.61 -3.21 -1.50
C ASP A 44 14.43 -4.68 -1.04
N LEU A 45 15.28 -5.59 -1.54
CA LEU A 45 15.31 -7.01 -1.15
C LEU A 45 16.23 -7.27 0.06
N ASP A 46 17.06 -6.31 0.45
CA ASP A 46 17.98 -6.47 1.56
C ASP A 46 17.22 -6.53 2.90
N ILE A 47 17.63 -7.46 3.76
CA ILE A 47 17.09 -7.60 5.11
C ILE A 47 17.61 -6.46 5.98
N LEU A 48 16.70 -5.80 6.70
CA LEU A 48 17.06 -4.77 7.67
C LEU A 48 17.83 -5.38 8.85
N ARG A 49 18.96 -4.77 9.21
CA ARG A 49 19.77 -5.22 10.36
C ARG A 49 18.91 -5.27 11.63
N ASN A 50 18.97 -6.41 12.34
CA ASN A 50 18.19 -6.70 13.55
C ASN A 50 16.66 -6.80 13.34
N ARG A 51 16.21 -7.04 12.10
CA ARG A 51 14.80 -7.30 11.78
C ARG A 51 14.67 -8.48 10.83
N ASN A 52 13.45 -9.04 10.76
CA ASN A 52 13.09 -10.07 9.78
C ASN A 52 12.41 -9.47 8.53
N ASP A 53 12.35 -8.14 8.42
CA ASP A 53 11.73 -7.41 7.32
C ASP A 53 12.79 -7.02 6.27
N THR A 54 12.41 -7.02 4.99
CA THR A 54 13.21 -6.36 3.95
C THR A 54 12.99 -4.85 3.98
N HIS A 55 13.86 -4.09 3.33
CA HIS A 55 13.62 -2.66 3.12
C HIS A 55 12.27 -2.40 2.45
N PHE A 56 11.86 -3.23 1.48
CA PHE A 56 10.55 -3.13 0.84
C PHE A 56 9.40 -3.39 1.81
N SER A 57 9.41 -4.53 2.52
CA SER A 57 8.31 -4.86 3.42
C SER A 57 8.18 -3.82 4.54
N GLN A 58 9.29 -3.20 4.95
CA GLN A 58 9.26 -2.09 5.89
C GLN A 58 8.61 -0.82 5.32
N LYS A 59 8.84 -0.48 4.05
CA LYS A 59 8.17 0.65 3.40
C LYS A 59 6.67 0.43 3.31
N VAL A 60 6.24 -0.79 2.98
CA VAL A 60 4.81 -1.16 2.97
C VAL A 60 4.23 -1.05 4.39
N ARG A 61 4.92 -1.57 5.41
CA ARG A 61 4.50 -1.41 6.81
C ARG A 61 4.43 0.05 7.23
N ASN A 62 5.37 0.89 6.83
CA ASN A 62 5.33 2.32 7.14
C ASN A 62 4.13 3.01 6.50
N LEU A 63 3.86 2.74 5.21
CA LEU A 63 2.72 3.29 4.48
C LEU A 63 1.39 3.03 5.20
N VAL A 64 1.24 1.82 5.74
CA VAL A 64 -0.02 1.37 6.32
C VAL A 64 -0.05 1.63 7.84
N CYS A 65 0.97 1.27 8.60
CA CYS A 65 0.95 1.33 10.06
C CYS A 65 1.26 2.71 10.66
N HIS A 66 1.98 3.60 9.96
CA HIS A 66 2.36 4.89 10.53
C HIS A 66 1.26 5.95 10.35
N ARG A 67 0.44 6.12 11.39
CA ARG A 67 -0.64 7.13 11.48
C ARG A 67 -0.16 8.58 11.49
N ASN A 68 1.12 8.81 11.86
CA ASN A 68 1.69 10.15 12.07
C ASN A 68 2.43 10.72 10.86
N ASN A 69 2.42 10.05 9.70
CA ASN A 69 3.00 10.61 8.49
C ASN A 69 1.87 11.08 7.57
N SER A 70 1.92 12.33 7.09
CA SER A 70 0.89 12.96 6.26
C SER A 70 0.67 12.26 4.90
N THR A 71 1.45 11.22 4.61
CA THR A 71 1.41 10.40 3.39
C THR A 71 0.70 9.06 3.56
N GLY A 72 0.32 8.66 4.79
CA GLY A 72 -0.31 7.36 5.06
C GLY A 72 -1.73 7.21 4.50
N LEU A 73 -2.19 5.97 4.30
CA LEU A 73 -3.51 5.69 3.70
C LEU A 73 -4.67 6.25 4.54
N GLU A 74 -4.61 6.08 5.86
CA GLU A 74 -5.62 6.57 6.81
C GLU A 74 -5.59 8.10 6.87
N ALA A 75 -4.40 8.72 6.88
CA ALA A 75 -4.23 10.18 6.90
C ALA A 75 -4.78 10.85 5.62
N ARG A 76 -4.75 10.15 4.49
CA ARG A 76 -5.33 10.60 3.21
C ARG A 76 -6.80 10.20 3.04
N GLY A 77 -7.38 9.50 4.02
CA GLY A 77 -8.75 8.99 3.94
C GLY A 77 -8.97 7.93 2.87
N LEU A 78 -7.91 7.30 2.34
CA LEU A 78 -7.99 6.33 1.22
C LEU A 78 -8.35 4.91 1.68
N ALA A 79 -7.90 4.53 2.88
CA ALA A 79 -8.19 3.24 3.48
C ALA A 79 -8.23 3.35 5.01
N VAL A 80 -8.96 2.45 5.66
CA VAL A 80 -9.09 2.36 7.12
C VAL A 80 -8.63 1.00 7.62
N TYR A 81 -8.02 0.98 8.81
CA TYR A 81 -7.59 -0.27 9.43
C TYR A 81 -8.73 -0.92 10.21
N ILE A 82 -9.15 -2.10 9.78
CA ILE A 82 -10.17 -2.92 10.44
C ILE A 82 -9.50 -3.81 11.49
N ARG A 83 -9.56 -3.38 12.76
CA ARG A 83 -8.89 -4.07 13.88
C ARG A 83 -9.32 -5.53 14.04
N ILE A 84 -10.61 -5.83 13.89
CA ILE A 84 -11.16 -7.18 14.05
C ILE A 84 -10.63 -8.17 13.01
N ARG A 85 -10.41 -7.71 11.77
CA ARG A 85 -9.89 -8.51 10.65
C ARG A 85 -8.37 -8.39 10.49
N LYS A 86 -7.74 -7.49 11.26
CA LYS A 86 -6.30 -7.17 11.22
C LYS A 86 -5.79 -6.81 9.82
N GLY A 87 -6.51 -5.91 9.14
CA GLY A 87 -6.15 -5.48 7.80
C GLY A 87 -6.77 -4.16 7.39
N TRP A 88 -6.66 -3.86 6.11
CA TRP A 88 -6.99 -2.58 5.50
C TRP A 88 -8.18 -2.71 4.58
N GLN A 89 -9.09 -1.75 4.68
CA GLN A 89 -10.31 -1.66 3.91
C GLN A 89 -10.29 -0.34 3.13
N ILE A 90 -10.48 -0.39 1.81
CA ILE A 90 -10.65 0.83 1.01
C ILE A 90 -11.90 1.60 1.46
N THR A 91 -11.80 2.93 1.53
CA THR A 91 -12.94 3.83 1.79
C THR A 91 -13.62 4.24 0.49
N ASP A 92 -14.79 4.88 0.58
CA ASP A 92 -15.43 5.48 -0.59
C ASP A 92 -14.55 6.58 -1.22
N HIS A 93 -13.83 7.36 -0.41
CA HIS A 93 -12.86 8.33 -0.92
C HIS A 93 -11.70 7.65 -1.67
N GLY A 94 -11.24 6.48 -1.22
CA GLY A 94 -10.27 5.65 -1.92
C GLY A 94 -10.78 5.17 -3.28
N LYS A 95 -12.05 4.74 -3.36
CA LYS A 95 -12.70 4.35 -4.62
C LYS A 95 -12.82 5.53 -5.59
N ASP A 96 -13.22 6.70 -5.09
CA ASP A 96 -13.31 7.93 -5.87
C ASP A 96 -11.94 8.36 -6.41
N TYR A 97 -10.90 8.23 -5.59
CA TYR A 97 -9.52 8.45 -5.99
C TYR A 97 -9.14 7.56 -7.19
N MET A 98 -9.48 6.27 -7.14
CA MET A 98 -9.23 5.34 -8.26
C MET A 98 -10.06 5.65 -9.50
N LYS A 99 -11.33 6.04 -9.33
CA LYS A 99 -12.18 6.46 -10.44
C LYS A 99 -11.58 7.65 -11.19
N LYS A 100 -11.20 8.72 -10.48
CA LYS A 100 -10.53 9.89 -11.08
C LYS A 100 -9.24 9.50 -11.81
N LEU A 101 -8.46 8.59 -11.22
CA LEU A 101 -7.20 8.13 -11.80
C LEU A 101 -7.41 7.34 -13.11
N ARG A 102 -8.49 6.56 -13.21
CA ARG A 102 -8.91 5.88 -14.44
C ARG A 102 -9.39 6.88 -15.50
N ASP A 103 -10.23 7.83 -15.10
CA ASP A 103 -10.78 8.86 -16.00
C ASP A 103 -9.65 9.71 -16.62
N HIS A 104 -8.63 10.09 -15.84
CA HIS A 104 -7.47 10.83 -16.32
C HIS A 104 -6.52 10.03 -17.24
N LYS A 105 -6.52 8.70 -17.18
CA LYS A 105 -5.70 7.86 -18.07
C LYS A 105 -6.40 7.54 -19.40
N ALA A 106 -7.72 7.74 -19.46
CA ALA A 106 -8.53 7.49 -20.64
C ALA A 106 -8.73 8.73 -21.53
N ALA A 107 -8.25 9.90 -21.09
CA ALA A 107 -8.25 11.17 -21.81
C ALA A 107 -6.88 11.45 -22.43
#